data_AF-A0A4S4MLI5-F1
#
_entry.id   AF-A0A4S4MLI5-F1
#
_cell.length_a   1.000
_cell.length_b   1.000
_cell.length_c   1.000
_cell.angle_alpha   90.00
_cell.angle_beta   90.00
_cell.angle_gamma   90.00
#
_symmetry.space_group_name_H-M   'P 1'
#
loop_
_entity.id
_entity.type
_entity.pdbx_description
1 polymer ?
#
loop_
_entity_poly.entity_id
_entity_poly.type
_entity_poly.pdbx_seq_one_letter_code
_entity_poly.pdbx_strand_id
1 'polypeptide(L)'
;MAFVLQIYSVYLRIFYSAKMSQQKKLKSEILATKKELLQTSAQDHFAKWAKLRRGVDKGLADLEKLNGELSATRSGFSLKFSSFLWICTSGVQFFVGWWFRKSAVFFLPPGWFGPLTWWLSFPFAPAGSVSCGVWQMACRRVIKVGERVVKELMAGE
;
A
#
# COMPACT_ATOMS: atom_id res chain seq x y z
N MET A 1 -0.60 -1.70 -4.97
CA MET A 1 -0.96 -2.47 -3.76
C MET A 1 0.14 -3.43 -3.32
N ALA A 2 0.70 -4.28 -4.20
CA ALA A 2 1.72 -5.28 -3.84
C ALA A 2 2.93 -4.70 -3.07
N PHE A 3 3.47 -3.56 -3.50
CA PHE A 3 4.59 -2.89 -2.82
C PHE A 3 4.29 -2.47 -1.38
N VAL A 4 3.11 -1.89 -1.13
CA VAL A 4 2.66 -1.51 0.23
C VAL A 4 2.51 -2.74 1.12
N LEU A 5 2.07 -3.86 0.55
CA LEU A 5 1.96 -5.13 1.27
C LEU A 5 3.32 -5.73 1.60
N GLN A 6 4.30 -5.62 0.70
CA GLN A 6 5.68 -6.07 0.95
C GLN A 6 6.31 -5.26 2.08
N ILE A 7 6.20 -3.93 2.04
CA ILE A 7 6.72 -3.05 3.11
C ILE A 7 6.02 -3.35 4.43
N TYR A 8 4.69 -3.54 4.42
CA TYR A 8 3.95 -3.92 5.61
C TYR A 8 4.40 -5.29 6.16
N SER A 9 4.71 -6.26 5.29
CA SER A 9 5.22 -7.57 5.73
C SER A 9 6.59 -7.48 6.40
N VAL A 10 7.46 -6.59 5.91
CA VAL A 10 8.75 -6.29 6.55
C VAL A 10 8.54 -5.57 7.88
N TYR A 11 7.66 -4.58 7.91
CA TYR A 11 7.27 -3.86 9.13
C TYR A 11 6.72 -4.82 10.21
N LEU A 12 5.84 -5.74 9.85
CA LEU A 12 5.32 -6.77 10.75
C LEU A 12 6.40 -7.72 11.25
N ARG A 13 7.35 -8.12 10.39
CA ARG A 13 8.45 -9.00 10.79
C ARG A 13 9.39 -8.33 11.79
N ILE A 14 9.60 -7.02 11.69
CA ILE A 14 10.50 -6.29 12.57
C ILE A 14 9.79 -5.93 13.89
N PHE A 15 8.62 -5.31 13.82
CA PHE A 15 7.97 -4.72 15.00
C PHE A 15 6.92 -5.62 15.66
N TYR A 16 6.33 -6.57 14.92
CA TYR A 16 5.24 -7.44 15.40
C TYR A 16 5.60 -8.93 15.42
N SER A 17 6.90 -9.26 15.41
CA SER A 17 7.41 -10.64 15.46
C SER A 17 6.85 -11.44 16.64
N ALA A 18 6.72 -10.82 17.82
CA ALA A 18 6.17 -11.42 19.02
C ALA A 18 4.67 -11.79 18.87
N LYS A 19 3.87 -10.88 18.32
CA LYS A 19 2.43 -11.10 18.06
C LYS A 19 2.21 -12.15 16.97
N MET A 20 3.06 -12.17 15.95
CA MET A 20 3.07 -13.21 14.91
C MET A 20 3.44 -14.59 15.47
N SER A 21 4.40 -14.65 16.40
CA SER A 21 4.76 -15.88 17.10
C SER A 21 3.61 -16.38 17.99
N GLN A 22 2.99 -15.49 18.75
CA GLN A 22 1.78 -15.81 19.53
C GLN A 22 0.65 -16.34 18.64
N GLN A 23 0.39 -15.70 17.49
CA GLN A 23 -0.64 -16.17 16.56
C GLN A 23 -0.36 -17.59 16.06
N LYS A 24 0.90 -17.91 15.73
CA LYS A 24 1.30 -19.27 15.32
C LYS A 24 1.14 -20.28 16.45
N LYS A 25 1.56 -19.92 17.66
CA LYS A 25 1.43 -20.77 18.85
C LYS A 25 -0.04 -21.07 19.17
N LEU A 26 -0.88 -20.04 19.20
CA LEU A 26 -2.31 -20.17 19.45
C LEU A 26 -3.00 -21.04 18.38
N LYS A 27 -2.63 -20.89 17.10
CA LYS A 27 -3.12 -21.76 16.03
C LYS A 27 -2.73 -23.23 16.25
N SER A 28 -1.48 -23.51 16.65
CA SER A 28 -1.06 -24.89 16.94
C SER A 28 -1.80 -25.48 18.14
N GLU A 29 -2.02 -24.71 19.20
CA GLU A 29 -2.75 -25.13 20.39
C GLU A 29 -4.23 -25.42 20.08
N ILE A 30 -4.87 -24.57 19.26
CA ILE A 30 -6.25 -24.81 18.79
C ILE A 30 -6.33 -26.08 17.96
N LEU A 31 -5.39 -26.31 17.05
CA LEU A 31 -5.38 -27.53 16.22
C LEU A 31 -5.18 -28.79 17.07
N ALA A 32 -4.29 -28.76 18.06
CA ALA A 32 -4.08 -29.85 18.99
C ALA A 32 -5.35 -30.14 19.82
N THR A 33 -5.96 -29.10 20.39
CA THR A 33 -7.17 -29.21 21.21
C THR A 33 -8.38 -29.67 20.38
N LYS A 34 -8.49 -29.21 19.12
CA LYS A 34 -9.52 -29.65 18.19
C LYS A 34 -9.36 -31.12 17.82
N LYS A 35 -8.12 -31.59 17.65
CA LYS A 35 -7.83 -33.02 17.41
C LYS A 35 -8.28 -33.86 18.61
N GLU A 36 -7.94 -33.45 19.83
CA GLU A 36 -8.35 -34.17 21.04
C GLU A 36 -9.88 -34.14 21.25
N LEU A 37 -10.55 -33.04 20.90
CA LEU A 37 -12.01 -32.94 20.92
C LEU A 37 -12.66 -33.96 19.98
N LEU A 38 -12.13 -34.10 18.76
CA LEU A 38 -12.62 -35.05 17.76
C LEU A 38 -12.38 -36.51 18.15
N GLN A 39 -11.34 -36.78 18.95
CA GLN A 39 -11.03 -38.12 19.47
C GLN A 39 -11.84 -38.48 20.73
N THR A 40 -12.56 -37.54 21.34
CA THR A 40 -13.34 -37.77 22.56
C THR A 40 -14.81 -38.01 22.22
N SER A 41 -15.37 -39.16 22.63
CA SER A 41 -16.82 -39.44 22.52
C SER A 41 -17.63 -38.42 23.33
N ALA A 42 -18.57 -37.74 22.68
CA ALA A 42 -19.42 -36.73 23.30
C ALA A 42 -20.45 -37.34 24.28
N GLN A 43 -20.82 -38.61 24.11
CA GLN A 43 -21.80 -39.30 24.96
C GLN A 43 -21.14 -39.86 26.23
N ASP A 44 -20.05 -40.62 26.09
CA ASP A 44 -19.43 -41.32 27.23
C ASP A 44 -18.59 -40.39 28.10
N HIS A 45 -17.97 -39.39 27.49
CA HIS A 45 -17.07 -38.44 28.14
C HIS A 45 -17.56 -36.99 28.01
N PHE A 46 -18.87 -36.77 28.17
CA PHE A 46 -19.50 -35.45 28.01
C PHE A 46 -18.81 -34.33 28.80
N ALA A 47 -18.42 -34.58 30.06
CA ALA A 47 -17.72 -33.59 30.89
C ALA A 47 -16.36 -33.17 30.28
N LYS A 48 -15.58 -34.14 29.77
CA LYS A 48 -14.31 -33.89 29.09
C LYS A 48 -14.55 -33.18 27.76
N TRP A 49 -15.49 -33.69 26.95
CA TRP A 49 -15.87 -33.11 25.67
C TRP A 49 -16.31 -31.65 25.80
N ALA A 50 -17.18 -31.34 26.76
CA ALA A 50 -17.68 -29.99 27.01
C ALA A 50 -16.55 -29.02 27.43
N LYS A 51 -15.59 -29.50 28.23
CA LYS A 51 -14.43 -28.70 28.63
C LYS A 51 -13.52 -28.40 27.43
N LEU A 52 -13.22 -29.40 26.59
CA LEU A 52 -12.42 -29.22 25.38
C LEU A 52 -13.13 -28.29 24.37
N ARG A 53 -14.44 -28.44 24.18
CA ARG A 53 -15.24 -27.60 23.30
C ARG A 53 -15.14 -26.12 23.68
N ARG A 54 -15.37 -25.80 24.97
CA ARG A 54 -15.20 -24.43 25.48
C ARG A 54 -13.78 -23.89 25.31
N GLY A 55 -12.77 -24.75 25.44
CA GLY A 55 -11.37 -24.39 25.18
C GLY A 55 -11.11 -24.02 23.71
N VAL A 56 -11.64 -24.81 22.77
CA VAL A 56 -11.56 -24.52 21.33
C VAL A 56 -12.31 -23.23 20.98
N ASP A 57 -13.53 -23.06 21.49
CA ASP A 57 -14.34 -21.87 21.22
C ASP A 57 -13.66 -20.61 21.77
N LYS A 58 -13.06 -20.67 22.96
CA LYS A 58 -12.25 -19.58 23.53
C LYS A 58 -11.02 -19.26 22.66
N GLY A 59 -10.27 -20.29 22.26
CA GLY A 59 -9.09 -20.11 21.42
C GLY A 59 -9.42 -19.48 20.06
N LEU A 60 -10.54 -19.88 19.45
CA LEU A 60 -11.03 -19.27 18.22
C LEU A 60 -11.39 -17.79 18.40
N ALA A 61 -12.07 -17.43 19.49
CA ALA A 61 -12.39 -16.04 19.81
C ALA A 61 -11.11 -15.18 20.02
N ASP A 62 -10.11 -15.72 20.72
CA ASP A 62 -8.82 -15.05 20.92
C ASP A 62 -8.06 -14.86 19.58
N LEU A 63 -8.12 -15.85 18.68
CA LEU A 63 -7.53 -15.77 17.35
C LEU A 63 -8.22 -14.70 16.51
N GLU A 64 -9.55 -14.67 16.50
CA GLU A 64 -10.33 -13.69 15.74
C GLU A 64 -10.05 -12.26 16.23
N LYS A 65 -9.99 -12.05 17.55
CA LYS A 65 -9.58 -10.77 18.13
C LYS A 65 -8.18 -10.35 17.68
N LEU A 66 -7.21 -11.25 17.78
CA LEU A 66 -5.82 -10.97 17.37
C LEU A 66 -5.73 -10.66 15.87
N ASN A 67 -6.51 -11.35 15.04
CA ASN A 67 -6.56 -11.11 13.60
C ASN A 67 -7.21 -9.77 13.27
N GLY A 68 -8.26 -9.39 14.00
CA GLY A 68 -8.89 -8.07 13.92
C GLY A 68 -7.93 -6.94 14.25
N GLU A 69 -7.17 -7.06 15.35
CA GLU A 69 -6.13 -6.10 15.75
C GLU A 69 -5.04 -5.95 14.67
N LEU A 70 -4.59 -7.07 14.10
CA LEU A 70 -3.57 -7.08 13.04
C LEU A 70 -4.10 -6.42 11.75
N SER A 71 -5.36 -6.71 11.38
CA SER A 71 -6.03 -6.11 10.22
C SER A 71 -6.22 -4.60 10.38
N ALA A 72 -6.67 -4.14 11.56
CA ALA A 72 -6.78 -2.72 11.86
C ALA A 72 -5.42 -2.01 11.77
N THR A 73 -4.37 -2.63 12.32
CA THR A 73 -2.99 -2.13 12.23
C THR A 73 -2.50 -2.07 10.79
N ARG A 74 -2.83 -3.08 9.96
CA ARG A 74 -2.52 -3.11 8.52
C ARG A 74 -3.16 -1.95 7.79
N SER A 75 -4.46 -1.75 7.98
CA SER A 75 -5.22 -0.69 7.33
C SER A 75 -4.71 0.68 7.75
N GLY A 76 -4.46 0.88 9.05
CA GLY A 76 -3.88 2.12 9.58
C GLY A 76 -2.48 2.41 9.04
N PHE A 77 -1.61 1.39 8.96
CA PHE A 77 -0.29 1.53 8.36
C PHE A 77 -0.37 1.85 6.87
N SER A 78 -1.20 1.12 6.11
CA SER A 78 -1.37 1.33 4.67
C SER A 78 -1.84 2.75 4.38
N LEU A 79 -2.79 3.27 5.16
CA LEU A 79 -3.27 4.63 5.03
C LEU A 79 -2.15 5.64 5.31
N LYS A 80 -1.50 5.55 6.48
CA LYS A 80 -0.40 6.45 6.88
C LYS A 80 0.74 6.45 5.87
N PHE A 81 1.17 5.26 5.43
CA PHE A 81 2.27 5.11 4.48
C PHE A 81 1.90 5.62 3.09
N SER A 82 0.68 5.36 2.62
CA SER A 82 0.21 5.88 1.32
C SER A 82 0.10 7.41 1.37
N SER A 83 -0.42 7.96 2.46
CA SER A 83 -0.47 9.42 2.69
C SER A 83 0.93 10.00 2.74
N PHE A 84 1.87 9.38 3.45
CA PHE A 84 3.27 9.80 3.49
C PHE A 84 3.91 9.82 2.10
N LEU A 85 3.79 8.73 1.33
CA LEU A 85 4.30 8.68 -0.03
C LEU A 85 3.67 9.75 -0.93
N TRP A 86 2.36 9.97 -0.78
CA TRP A 86 1.66 11.02 -1.53
C TRP A 86 2.18 12.41 -1.16
N ILE A 87 2.40 12.69 0.13
CA ILE A 87 2.97 13.96 0.63
C ILE A 87 4.40 14.12 0.13
N CYS A 88 5.25 13.10 0.24
CA CYS A 88 6.62 13.15 -0.26
C CYS A 88 6.66 13.39 -1.76
N THR A 89 5.86 12.67 -2.54
CA THR A 89 5.81 12.81 -4.00
C THR A 89 5.30 14.20 -4.40
N SER A 90 4.21 14.65 -3.78
CA SER A 90 3.62 15.96 -4.08
C SER A 90 4.51 17.09 -3.58
N GLY A 91 5.16 16.93 -2.43
CA GLY A 91 6.10 17.87 -1.84
C GLY A 91 7.34 18.02 -2.69
N VAL A 92 7.91 16.93 -3.21
CA VAL A 92 9.04 16.99 -4.16
C VAL A 92 8.61 17.67 -5.46
N GLN A 93 7.44 17.36 -6.02
CA GLN A 93 6.91 18.04 -7.20
C GLN A 93 6.75 19.55 -6.97
N PHE A 94 6.17 19.93 -5.83
CA PHE A 94 6.00 21.32 -5.45
C PHE A 94 7.35 22.02 -5.25
N PHE A 95 8.29 21.38 -4.55
CA PHE A 95 9.62 21.91 -4.32
C PHE A 95 10.38 22.16 -5.63
N VAL A 96 10.36 21.20 -6.55
CA VAL A 96 10.98 21.35 -7.89
C VAL A 96 10.30 22.47 -8.68
N GLY A 97 8.96 22.52 -8.69
CA GLY A 97 8.21 23.59 -9.35
C GLY A 97 8.48 24.97 -8.76
N TRP A 98 8.67 25.06 -7.44
CA TRP A 98 9.02 26.29 -6.74
C TRP A 98 10.46 26.72 -7.04
N TRP A 99 11.42 25.80 -6.92
CA TRP A 99 12.84 26.06 -7.11
C TRP A 99 13.17 26.48 -8.55
N PHE A 100 12.62 25.79 -9.54
CA PHE A 100 12.84 26.06 -10.97
C PHE A 100 11.79 26.98 -11.58
N ARG A 101 11.08 27.76 -10.76
CA ARG A 101 10.02 28.67 -11.19
C ARG A 101 10.40 29.53 -12.40
N LYS A 102 11.60 30.13 -12.38
CA LYS A 102 12.06 31.08 -13.42
C LYS A 102 12.95 30.45 -14.49
N SER A 103 13.18 29.15 -14.44
CA SER A 103 14.07 28.45 -15.38
C SER A 103 13.27 27.83 -16.53
N ALA A 104 13.67 28.17 -17.75
CA ALA A 104 13.25 27.47 -18.95
C ALA A 104 13.84 26.05 -18.96
N VAL A 105 13.01 25.02 -19.17
CA VAL A 105 13.53 23.64 -19.33
C VAL A 105 14.19 23.49 -20.69
N PHE A 106 13.56 24.03 -21.73
CA PHE A 106 14.11 24.12 -23.07
C PHE A 106 13.54 25.32 -23.81
N PHE A 107 14.34 25.93 -24.67
CA PHE A 107 13.91 26.98 -25.59
C PHE A 107 13.46 26.35 -26.91
N LEU A 108 12.37 26.85 -27.47
CA LEU A 108 11.85 26.39 -28.75
C LEU A 108 12.36 27.29 -29.88
N PRO A 109 12.71 26.73 -31.05
CA PRO A 109 12.98 27.53 -32.24
C PRO A 109 11.77 28.39 -32.62
N PRO A 110 11.99 29.63 -33.08
CA PRO A 110 10.90 30.51 -33.48
C PRO A 110 10.08 29.88 -34.61
N GLY A 111 8.76 29.78 -34.44
CA GLY A 111 7.82 29.32 -35.48
C GLY A 111 7.29 27.89 -35.37
N TRP A 112 7.85 27.02 -34.52
CA TRP A 112 7.43 25.60 -34.43
C TRP A 112 6.02 25.40 -33.86
N PHE A 113 5.64 26.18 -32.83
CA PHE A 113 4.35 26.03 -32.13
C PHE A 113 3.43 27.25 -32.27
N GLY A 114 3.80 28.25 -33.09
CA GLY A 114 2.99 29.45 -33.33
C GLY A 114 2.48 30.11 -32.02
N PRO A 115 1.19 30.51 -31.95
CA PRO A 115 0.61 31.18 -30.77
C PRO A 115 0.51 30.29 -29.52
N LEU A 116 0.65 28.95 -29.64
CA LEU A 116 0.67 28.04 -28.48
C LEU A 116 1.94 28.13 -27.63
N THR A 117 2.99 28.76 -28.13
CA THR A 117 4.25 28.98 -27.39
C THR A 117 4.03 29.74 -26.08
N TRP A 118 3.04 30.64 -26.02
CA TRP A 118 2.67 31.36 -24.81
C TRP A 118 2.10 30.43 -23.73
N TRP A 119 1.25 29.48 -24.11
CA TRP A 119 0.68 28.49 -23.18
C TRP A 119 1.75 27.57 -22.60
N LEU A 120 2.73 27.17 -23.42
CA LEU A 120 3.86 26.34 -22.99
C LEU A 120 4.80 27.06 -22.01
N SER A 121 4.83 28.39 -22.06
CA SER A 121 5.67 29.24 -21.19
C SER A 121 5.00 29.55 -19.82
N PHE A 122 3.69 29.37 -19.71
CA PHE A 122 2.92 29.61 -18.48
C PHE A 122 3.31 28.59 -17.39
N PRO A 123 3.40 28.95 -16.09
CA PRO A 123 3.10 30.25 -15.47
C PRO A 123 4.27 31.24 -15.32
N PHE A 124 5.55 30.82 -15.44
CA PHE A 124 6.70 31.65 -15.02
C PHE A 124 7.94 31.60 -15.91
N ALA A 125 7.90 30.92 -17.07
CA ALA A 125 9.04 30.80 -17.96
C ALA A 125 9.07 31.94 -19.01
N PRO A 126 10.25 32.35 -19.50
CA PRO A 126 10.37 33.37 -20.54
C PRO A 126 9.69 32.92 -21.84
N ALA A 127 9.12 33.87 -22.59
CA ALA A 127 8.37 33.59 -23.82
C ALA A 127 9.22 32.79 -24.83
N GLY A 128 8.63 31.76 -25.43
CA GLY A 128 9.34 30.87 -26.36
C GLY A 128 10.09 29.72 -25.68
N SER A 129 9.79 29.44 -24.41
CA SER A 129 10.35 28.31 -23.66
C SER A 129 9.27 27.44 -23.02
N VAL A 130 9.65 26.23 -22.61
CA VAL A 130 8.75 25.36 -21.83
C VAL A 130 9.00 25.51 -20.34
N SER A 131 7.92 25.78 -19.62
CA SER A 131 7.97 25.89 -18.17
C SER A 131 8.18 24.53 -17.50
N CYS A 132 8.82 24.56 -16.33
CA CYS A 132 8.98 23.37 -15.51
C CYS A 132 7.64 22.70 -15.18
N GLY A 133 6.57 23.48 -15.00
CA GLY A 133 5.22 22.97 -14.73
C GLY A 133 4.60 22.22 -15.91
N VAL A 134 4.71 22.77 -17.12
CA VAL A 134 4.23 22.11 -18.36
C VAL A 134 5.02 20.83 -18.62
N TRP A 135 6.33 20.86 -18.42
CA TRP A 135 7.19 19.67 -18.55
C TRP A 135 6.83 18.58 -17.54
N GLN A 136 6.63 18.93 -16.26
CA GLN A 136 6.19 17.99 -15.22
C GLN A 136 4.83 17.36 -15.55
N MET A 137 3.89 18.14 -16.09
CA MET A 137 2.58 17.65 -16.53
C MET A 137 2.71 16.64 -17.69
N ALA A 138 3.58 16.92 -18.66
CA ALA A 138 3.86 16.03 -19.77
C ALA A 138 4.46 14.70 -19.29
N CYS A 139 5.52 14.74 -18.48
CA CYS A 139 6.13 13.54 -17.90
C CYS A 139 5.11 12.71 -17.10
N ARG A 140 4.28 13.37 -16.28
CA ARG A 140 3.22 12.69 -15.52
C ARG A 140 2.20 12.00 -16.43
N ARG A 141 1.90 12.57 -17.60
CA ARG A 141 0.98 11.96 -18.56
C ARG A 141 1.59 10.76 -19.24
N VAL A 142 2.84 10.86 -19.69
CA VAL A 142 3.58 9.73 -20.28
C VAL A 142 3.65 8.56 -19.30
N ILE A 143 4.01 8.81 -18.04
CA ILE A 143 4.08 7.77 -17.00
C ILE A 143 2.71 7.09 -16.80
N LYS A 144 1.61 7.87 -16.72
CA LYS A 144 0.26 7.31 -16.55
C LYS A 144 -0.21 6.48 -17.74
N VAL A 145 0.13 6.91 -18.96
CA VAL A 145 -0.20 6.15 -20.17
C VAL A 145 0.64 4.87 -20.21
N GLY A 146 1.94 4.95 -19.95
CA GLY A 146 2.82 3.80 -19.86
C GLY A 146 2.36 2.78 -18.81
N GLU A 147 1.95 3.23 -17.63
CA GLU A 147 1.37 2.37 -16.59
C GLU A 147 0.12 1.63 -17.09
N ARG A 148 -0.75 2.30 -17.86
CA ARG A 148 -1.95 1.68 -18.44
C ARG A 148 -1.56 0.61 -19.45
N VAL A 149 -0.67 0.94 -20.38
CA VAL A 149 -0.23 0.01 -21.43
C VAL A 149 0.41 -1.24 -20.81
N VAL A 150 1.29 -1.07 -19.82
CA VAL A 150 1.92 -2.20 -19.12
C VAL A 150 0.87 -3.09 -18.43
N LYS A 151 -0.16 -2.50 -17.82
CA LYS A 151 -1.24 -3.28 -17.19
C LYS A 151 -2.08 -4.03 -18.21
N GLU A 152 -2.37 -3.42 -19.36
CA GLU A 152 -3.10 -4.06 -20.45
C GLU A 152 -2.32 -5.25 -21.01
N LEU A 153 -1.00 -5.11 -21.19
CA LEU A 153 -0.13 -6.20 -21.60
C LEU A 153 -0.10 -7.35 -20.57
N MET A 154 0.03 -7.05 -19.27
CA MET A 154 0.05 -8.07 -18.22
C MET A 154 -1.30 -8.74 -17.96
N ALA A 155 -2.42 -8.13 -18.40
CA ALA A 155 -3.76 -8.70 -18.25
C ALA A 155 -4.23 -9.46 -19.50
N GLY A 156 -3.48 -9.35 -20.61
CA GLY A 156 -3.73 -10.04 -21.88
C GLY A 156 -3.01 -11.39 -22.02
N GLU A 157 -2.29 -11.83 -20.99
CA GLU A 157 -1.74 -13.19 -20.81
C GLU A 157 -2.55 -13.94 -19.76
#